data_AF-A0A946SXL5-F1
#
_entry.id   AF-A0A946SXL5-F1
#
_cell.length_a   1.000
_cell.length_b   1.000
_cell.length_c   1.000
_cell.angle_alpha   90.00
_cell.angle_beta   90.00
_cell.angle_gamma   90.00
#
_symmetry.space_group_name_H-M   'P 1'
#
loop_
_entity.id
_entity.type
_entity.pdbx_description
1 polymer ?
#
loop_
_entity_poly.entity_id
_entity_poly.type
_entity_poly.pdbx_seq_one_letter_code
_entity_poly.pdbx_strand_id
1 'polypeptide(L)'
;MNFYKRLMFFSSGFIIGLLMLSFFLAGKRTSCSYLPNDRVIKNINTKKIIYAKLSDTITSLDSILIKKIISNGRVDFSKSKTKLDSCNYYHIENKIDGKKYMVLVNNCDDYVLVNKFRKLN
;
A
#
# COMPACT_ATOMS: atom_id res chain seq x y z
N MET A 1 -11.04 46.54 -10.89
CA MET A 1 -11.65 45.25 -11.32
C MET A 1 -12.02 44.47 -10.07
N ASN A 2 -13.30 44.10 -9.89
CA ASN A 2 -13.77 43.49 -8.63
C ASN A 2 -13.20 42.08 -8.43
N PHE A 3 -12.78 41.76 -7.20
CA PHE A 3 -12.23 40.46 -6.82
C PHE A 3 -13.14 39.29 -7.26
N TYR A 4 -14.46 39.45 -7.11
CA TYR A 4 -15.44 38.45 -7.51
C TYR A 4 -15.38 38.08 -9.00
N LYS A 5 -15.23 39.06 -9.89
CA LYS A 5 -15.13 38.82 -11.34
C LYS A 5 -13.87 38.02 -11.68
N ARG A 6 -12.76 38.31 -11.00
CA ARG A 6 -11.49 37.60 -11.15
C ARG A 6 -11.57 36.17 -10.61
N LEU A 7 -12.21 35.97 -9.45
CA LEU A 7 -12.43 34.64 -8.88
C LEU A 7 -13.30 33.78 -9.81
N MET A 8 -14.39 34.32 -10.33
CA MET A 8 -15.29 33.58 -11.23
C MET A 8 -14.59 33.18 -12.54
N PHE A 9 -13.75 34.07 -13.09
CA PHE A 9 -12.95 33.79 -14.28
C PHE A 9 -11.92 32.67 -14.07
N PHE A 10 -11.25 32.63 -12.91
CA PHE A 10 -10.31 31.54 -12.59
C PHE A 10 -11.03 30.22 -12.26
N SER A 11 -12.15 30.28 -11.54
CA SER A 11 -12.93 29.11 -11.18
C SER A 11 -13.56 28.41 -12.39
N SER A 12 -14.01 29.16 -13.39
CA SER A 12 -14.57 28.56 -14.62
C SER A 12 -13.52 27.75 -15.38
N GLY A 13 -12.31 28.29 -15.55
CA GLY A 13 -11.18 27.57 -16.15
C GLY A 13 -10.78 26.35 -15.33
N PHE A 14 -10.77 26.46 -13.99
CA PHE A 14 -10.48 25.35 -13.09
C PHE A 14 -11.50 24.21 -13.22
N ILE A 15 -12.79 24.52 -13.28
CA ILE A 15 -13.87 23.53 -13.45
C ILE A 15 -13.73 22.80 -14.79
N ILE A 16 -13.49 23.54 -15.89
CA ILE A 16 -13.29 22.95 -17.22
C ILE A 16 -12.06 22.03 -17.21
N GLY A 17 -10.96 22.46 -16.58
CA GLY A 17 -9.77 21.65 -16.40
C GLY A 17 -10.02 20.37 -15.59
N LEU A 18 -10.85 20.45 -14.54
CA LEU A 18 -11.22 19.30 -13.71
C LEU A 18 -12.06 18.27 -14.48
N LEU A 19 -12.97 18.73 -15.35
CA LEU A 19 -13.77 17.87 -16.22
C LEU A 19 -12.89 17.12 -17.24
N MET A 20 -11.96 17.82 -17.89
CA MET A 20 -11.00 17.19 -18.80
C MET A 20 -10.13 16.17 -18.07
N LEU A 21 -9.57 16.54 -16.92
CA LEU A 21 -8.75 15.63 -16.11
C LEU A 21 -9.54 14.38 -15.71
N SER A 22 -10.77 14.55 -15.24
CA SER A 22 -11.65 13.45 -14.84
C SER A 22 -11.88 12.47 -15.99
N PHE A 23 -12.09 12.96 -17.22
CA PHE A 23 -12.23 12.09 -18.39
C PHE A 23 -10.99 11.22 -18.64
N PHE A 24 -9.79 11.78 -18.52
CA PHE A 24 -8.55 11.01 -18.67
C PHE A 24 -8.29 10.01 -17.53
N LEU A 25 -8.73 10.33 -16.32
CA LEU A 25 -8.53 9.48 -15.14
C LEU A 25 -9.62 8.41 -14.99
N ALA A 26 -10.85 8.65 -15.44
CA ALA A 26 -11.99 7.73 -15.26
C ALA A 26 -11.74 6.33 -15.82
N GLY A 27 -10.97 6.20 -16.90
CA GLY A 27 -10.60 4.91 -17.50
C GLY A 27 -9.35 4.26 -16.90
N LYS A 28 -8.61 4.95 -16.04
CA LYS A 28 -7.33 4.48 -15.50
C LYS A 28 -7.50 4.12 -14.02
N ARG A 29 -7.07 2.93 -13.60
CA ARG A 29 -7.02 2.52 -12.18
C ARG A 29 -5.90 3.25 -11.42
N THR A 30 -5.87 4.57 -11.47
CA THR A 30 -4.83 5.40 -10.86
C THR A 30 -4.99 5.39 -9.34
N SER A 31 -4.09 4.69 -8.66
CA SER A 31 -3.95 4.76 -7.20
C SER A 31 -2.97 5.86 -6.80
N CYS A 32 -3.44 6.83 -6.02
CA CYS A 32 -2.62 7.90 -5.44
C CYS A 32 -1.83 7.36 -4.22
N SER A 33 -0.74 6.63 -4.46
CA SER A 33 0.12 6.07 -3.41
C SER A 33 1.26 7.02 -3.02
N TYR A 34 0.92 8.23 -2.58
CA TYR A 34 1.91 9.26 -2.21
C TYR A 34 2.42 9.11 -0.77
N LEU A 35 1.60 8.57 0.13
CA LEU A 35 2.01 8.39 1.52
C LEU A 35 3.06 7.28 1.65
N PRO A 36 4.01 7.38 2.61
CA PRO A 36 5.05 6.38 2.80
C PRO A 36 4.50 4.96 2.97
N ASN A 37 3.41 4.81 3.74
CA ASN A 37 2.72 3.55 3.92
C ASN A 37 2.26 2.95 2.57
N ASP A 38 1.50 3.72 1.80
CA ASP A 38 0.88 3.24 0.56
C ASP A 38 1.92 2.94 -0.51
N ARG A 39 3.03 3.68 -0.52
CA ARG A 39 4.17 3.42 -1.40
C ARG A 39 4.78 2.05 -1.12
N VAL A 40 4.99 1.70 0.15
CA VAL A 40 5.52 0.40 0.55
C VAL A 40 4.54 -0.71 0.22
N ILE A 41 3.26 -0.56 0.59
CA ILE A 41 2.23 -1.56 0.30
C ILE A 41 2.05 -1.78 -1.20
N LYS A 42 2.02 -0.71 -2.00
CA LYS A 42 1.97 -0.80 -3.47
C LYS A 42 3.20 -1.53 -4.03
N ASN A 43 4.40 -1.19 -3.55
CA ASN A 43 5.63 -1.82 -3.99
C ASN A 43 5.67 -3.33 -3.66
N ILE A 44 5.18 -3.72 -2.48
CA ILE A 44 5.06 -5.14 -2.11
C ILE A 44 4.04 -5.85 -3.01
N ASN A 45 2.88 -5.23 -3.24
CA ASN A 45 1.79 -5.82 -4.03
C ASN A 45 2.11 -5.96 -5.53
N THR A 46 3.07 -5.20 -6.06
CA THR A 46 3.54 -5.33 -7.44
C THR A 46 4.54 -6.48 -7.66
N LYS A 47 5.09 -7.05 -6.58
CA LYS A 47 6.15 -8.07 -6.63
C LYS A 47 5.61 -9.46 -6.36
N LYS A 48 6.36 -10.48 -6.78
CA LYS A 48 6.03 -11.88 -6.47
C LYS A 48 6.26 -12.15 -4.98
N ILE A 49 5.25 -12.69 -4.30
CA ILE A 49 5.33 -13.06 -2.89
C ILE A 49 5.83 -14.51 -2.77
N ILE A 50 6.87 -14.72 -1.97
CA ILE A 50 7.46 -16.01 -1.64
C ILE A 50 7.30 -16.23 -0.13
N TYR A 51 6.84 -17.40 0.29
CA TYR A 51 6.66 -17.73 1.70
C TYR A 51 7.86 -18.54 2.20
N ALA A 52 8.71 -17.93 3.01
CA ALA A 52 9.87 -18.63 3.55
C ALA A 52 9.45 -19.51 4.74
N LYS A 53 9.91 -20.77 4.74
CA LYS A 53 9.82 -21.71 5.88
C LYS A 53 8.40 -22.14 6.28
N LEU A 54 7.40 -21.84 5.47
CA LEU A 54 5.97 -22.08 5.76
C LEU A 54 5.23 -22.84 4.64
N SER A 55 5.95 -23.33 3.63
CA SER A 55 5.36 -23.98 2.44
C SER A 55 4.47 -25.17 2.78
N ASP A 56 4.75 -25.90 3.86
CA ASP A 56 4.03 -27.13 4.20
C ASP A 56 2.85 -26.91 5.17
N THR A 57 2.76 -25.73 5.80
CA THR A 57 1.73 -25.41 6.81
C THR A 57 0.86 -24.20 6.47
N ILE A 58 1.24 -23.35 5.51
CA ILE A 58 0.38 -22.27 5.00
C ILE A 58 -0.63 -22.90 4.06
N THR A 59 -1.90 -22.88 4.47
CA THR A 59 -3.00 -23.23 3.59
C THR A 59 -3.25 -22.10 2.59
N SER A 60 -3.99 -22.40 1.51
CA SER A 60 -4.45 -21.38 0.58
C SER A 60 -5.22 -20.25 1.29
N LEU A 61 -5.97 -20.57 2.35
CA LEU A 61 -6.68 -19.62 3.21
C LEU A 61 -5.72 -18.66 3.93
N ASP A 62 -4.59 -19.16 4.47
CA ASP A 62 -3.59 -18.34 5.13
C ASP A 62 -2.90 -17.38 4.14
N SER A 63 -2.66 -17.82 2.91
CA SER A 63 -2.08 -16.97 1.86
C SER A 63 -2.99 -15.78 1.49
N ILE A 64 -4.30 -16.02 1.42
CA ILE A 64 -5.31 -14.98 1.17
C ILE A 64 -5.36 -14.00 2.34
N LEU A 65 -5.33 -14.53 3.57
CA LEU A 65 -5.34 -13.70 4.77
C LEU A 65 -4.09 -12.82 4.87
N ILE A 66 -2.89 -13.37 4.62
CA ILE A 66 -1.64 -12.61 4.59
C ILE A 66 -1.70 -11.50 3.55
N LYS A 67 -2.17 -11.80 2.33
CA LYS A 67 -2.32 -10.80 1.26
C LYS A 67 -3.31 -9.70 1.65
N LYS A 68 -4.42 -10.05 2.33
CA LYS A 68 -5.41 -9.09 2.86
C LYS A 68 -4.81 -8.22 3.96
N ILE A 69 -4.00 -8.81 4.84
CA ILE A 69 -3.29 -8.08 5.90
C ILE A 69 -2.31 -7.08 5.31
N ILE A 70 -1.48 -7.50 4.34
CA ILE A 70 -0.51 -6.62 3.68
C ILE A 70 -1.23 -5.50 2.92
N SER A 71 -2.22 -5.83 2.08
CA SER A 71 -2.89 -4.84 1.23
C SER A 71 -3.60 -3.72 1.99
N ASN A 72 -4.11 -4.02 3.19
CA ASN A 72 -4.85 -3.07 4.02
C ASN A 72 -4.13 -2.73 5.33
N GLY A 73 -2.85 -3.09 5.44
CA GLY A 73 -2.06 -2.97 6.66
C GLY A 73 -1.40 -1.61 6.79
N ARG A 74 -0.98 -1.30 8.02
CA ARG A 74 -0.06 -0.19 8.32
C ARG A 74 1.34 -0.71 8.52
N VAL A 75 2.30 -0.06 7.88
CA VAL A 75 3.72 -0.29 8.05
C VAL A 75 4.19 0.45 9.30
N ASP A 76 4.72 -0.29 10.28
CA ASP A 76 5.39 0.29 11.43
C ASP A 76 6.86 0.57 11.07
N PHE A 77 7.12 1.81 10.63
CA PHE A 77 8.46 2.23 10.21
C PHE A 77 9.47 2.22 11.37
N SER A 78 9.03 2.35 12.61
CA SER A 78 9.90 2.32 13.79
C SER A 78 10.47 0.92 14.05
N LYS A 79 9.72 -0.13 13.69
CA LYS A 79 10.16 -1.53 13.76
C LYS A 79 10.73 -2.06 12.44
N SER A 80 10.70 -1.26 11.37
CA SER A 80 11.15 -1.63 10.03
C SER A 80 12.58 -1.15 9.77
N LYS A 81 13.31 -1.81 8.87
CA LYS A 81 14.67 -1.42 8.45
C LYS A 81 14.69 -1.19 6.93
N THR A 82 14.82 0.07 6.53
CA THR A 82 14.66 0.54 5.13
C THR A 82 15.94 1.02 4.45
N LYS A 83 17.10 0.88 5.12
CA LYS A 83 18.42 1.33 4.66
C LYS A 83 19.43 0.19 4.65
N LEU A 84 18.99 -0.97 4.18
CA LEU A 84 19.87 -2.12 4.02
C LEU A 84 20.36 -2.13 2.58
N ASP A 85 21.63 -2.45 2.34
CA ASP A 85 22.18 -2.65 0.99
C ASP A 85 21.56 -3.86 0.26
N SER A 86 20.75 -4.63 0.98
CA SER A 86 20.01 -5.79 0.49
C SER A 86 18.49 -5.52 0.54
N CYS A 87 17.70 -6.48 1.03
CA CYS A 87 16.25 -6.36 1.07
C CYS A 87 15.78 -5.53 2.27
N ASN A 88 14.81 -4.65 2.03
CA ASN A 88 14.19 -3.87 3.10
C ASN A 88 13.31 -4.75 3.98
N TYR A 89 13.43 -4.62 5.29
CA TYR A 89 12.64 -5.37 6.25
C TYR A 89 11.45 -4.52 6.72
N TYR A 90 10.23 -5.01 6.55
CA TYR A 90 9.00 -4.30 6.93
C TYR A 90 8.18 -5.08 7.96
N HIS A 91 7.73 -4.34 8.96
CA HIS A 91 6.78 -4.79 9.98
C HIS A 91 5.39 -4.25 9.66
N ILE A 92 4.45 -5.11 9.28
CA ILE A 92 3.11 -4.72 8.84
C ILE A 92 2.08 -5.22 9.84
N GLU A 93 1.25 -4.31 10.33
CA GLU A 93 0.15 -4.63 11.25
C GLU A 93 -1.20 -4.33 10.61
N ASN A 94 -2.21 -5.16 10.88
CA ASN A 94 -3.59 -4.90 10.47
C ASN A 94 -4.58 -5.42 11.51
N LYS A 95 -5.75 -4.79 11.61
CA LYS A 95 -6.85 -5.22 12.48
C LYS A 95 -8.02 -5.69 11.61
N ILE A 96 -8.35 -6.98 11.70
CA ILE A 96 -9.46 -7.61 10.96
C ILE A 96 -10.39 -8.27 11.99
N ASP A 97 -11.67 -7.93 11.97
CA ASP A 97 -12.71 -8.49 12.85
C ASP A 97 -12.33 -8.44 14.35
N GLY A 98 -11.83 -7.28 14.78
CA GLY A 98 -11.38 -7.09 16.17
C GLY A 98 -10.01 -7.68 16.51
N LYS A 99 -9.49 -8.60 15.70
CA LYS A 99 -8.21 -9.29 15.90
C LYS A 99 -7.07 -8.53 15.23
N LYS A 100 -5.98 -8.31 15.95
CA LYS A 100 -4.76 -7.72 15.38
C LYS A 100 -3.88 -8.81 14.78
N TYR A 101 -3.28 -8.52 13.64
CA TYR A 101 -2.36 -9.41 12.94
C TYR A 101 -1.08 -8.65 12.62
N MET A 102 0.01 -9.40 12.57
CA MET A 102 1.35 -8.92 12.26
C MET A 102 1.95 -9.83 11.19
N VAL A 103 2.55 -9.20 10.17
CA VAL A 103 3.32 -9.87 9.14
C VAL A 103 4.69 -9.20 9.04
N LEU A 104 5.74 -10.02 9.00
CA LEU A 104 7.11 -9.60 8.73
C LEU A 104 7.50 -10.01 7.31
N VAL A 105 7.93 -9.03 6.53
CA VAL A 105 8.31 -9.24 5.13
C VAL A 105 9.68 -8.63 4.83
N ASN A 106 10.45 -9.33 4.00
CA ASN A 106 11.63 -8.82 3.34
C ASN A 106 11.25 -8.42 1.91
N ASN A 107 11.30 -7.14 1.60
CA ASN A 107 11.00 -6.58 0.29
C ASN A 107 12.33 -6.36 -0.46
N CYS A 108 12.67 -7.33 -1.32
CA CYS A 108 13.80 -7.28 -2.25
C CYS A 108 13.36 -6.67 -3.59
N ASP A 109 14.26 -6.42 -4.52
CA ASP A 109 13.91 -5.75 -5.80
C ASP A 109 12.87 -6.51 -6.62
N ASP A 110 13.03 -7.82 -6.79
CA ASP A 110 12.15 -8.63 -7.66
C ASP A 110 11.06 -9.40 -6.90
N TYR A 111 11.25 -9.66 -5.61
CA TYR A 111 10.37 -10.50 -4.83
C TYR A 111 10.21 -10.01 -3.39
N VAL A 112 9.13 -10.43 -2.76
CA VAL A 112 8.84 -10.18 -1.35
C VAL A 112 8.81 -11.52 -0.63
N LEU A 113 9.62 -11.66 0.40
CA LEU A 113 9.73 -12.87 1.18
C LEU A 113 9.03 -12.70 2.53
N VAL A 114 7.99 -13.49 2.78
CA VAL A 114 7.24 -13.49 4.03
C VAL A 114 8.00 -14.37 5.03
N ASN A 115 8.51 -13.74 6.10
CA ASN A 115 9.30 -14.40 7.13
C ASN A 115 8.43 -14.94 8.27
N LYS A 116 7.42 -14.16 8.69
CA LYS A 116 6.62 -14.49 9.86
C LYS A 116 5.22 -13.92 9.73
N PHE A 117 4.24 -14.70 10.14
CA PHE A 117 2.86 -14.30 10.31
C PHE A 117 2.40 -14.67 11.73
N ARG A 118 1.75 -13.74 12.44
CA ARG A 118 1.22 -13.99 13.79
C ARG A 118 -0.03 -13.16 14.04
N LYS A 119 -1.00 -13.76 14.74
CA LYS A 119 -2.10 -13.04 15.38
C LYS A 119 -1.61 -12.43 16.70
N LEU A 120 -1.74 -11.12 16.85
CA LEU A 120 -1.49 -10.38 18.09
C LEU A 120 -2.76 -10.49 18.96
N ASN A 121 -2.58 -10.90 20.21
CA ASN A 121 -3.67 -11.02 21.18
C ASN A 121 -4.06 -9.64 21.71
#